data_AF-A0A6P7H419-F1
#
_entry.id   AF-A0A6P7H419-F1
#
_cell.length_a   1.000
_cell.length_b   1.000
_cell.length_c   1.000
_cell.angle_alpha   90.00
_cell.angle_beta   90.00
_cell.angle_gamma   90.00
#
_symmetry.space_group_name_H-M   'P 1'
#
loop_
_entity.id
_entity.type
_entity.pdbx_description
1 polymer ?
#
loop_
_entity_poly.entity_id
_entity_poly.type
_entity_poly.pdbx_seq_one_letter_code
_entity_poly.pdbx_strand_id
1 'polypeptide(L)'
;MMDPYQNQRGTREQLNAGRNASYLSDSAAGASGAQTPVDRGDPQTANPPPADRQPRYSGGYTVIPPNESRRNEIKMTAQKDEEVLQRWRETNRVQSVAINPEKLGGHVTQFEARERQFRDLKCSKIQKKLKKEEMDKRRRQEEEEELQRMKAEQREKAERLEERRRRDEQRRSEQLRQDHLRKTENFLQELQSRTPRPQTSTSATHTPLRDLGDAPKSTRNVELEHKRVNAAFLDKLEGQGKEKTKERVADDEGNYVAAEDFGQQTGHYSHLNPDPEQSSGLTGEAEPDYDWALMKLINSFPDCNRDFLEDILYQCSGDYEQAYTLLICTLN
;
A
#
# COMPACT_ATOMS: atom_id res chain seq x y z
N MET A 1 -5.87 9.11 -36.63
CA MET A 1 -4.86 9.74 -35.74
C MET A 1 -4.04 8.59 -35.19
N MET A 2 -2.72 8.65 -35.37
CA MET A 2 -1.80 7.52 -35.48
C MET A 2 -1.62 6.69 -34.19
N ASP A 3 -1.54 5.37 -34.39
CA ASP A 3 -1.01 4.35 -33.47
C ASP A 3 0.50 4.22 -33.70
N PRO A 4 1.36 4.34 -32.66
CA PRO A 4 2.78 4.05 -32.81
C PRO A 4 3.12 2.82 -31.95
N TYR A 5 3.28 1.63 -32.51
CA TYR A 5 4.35 0.67 -32.15
C TYR A 5 4.26 -0.58 -33.02
N GLN A 6 4.94 -0.53 -34.18
CA GLN A 6 5.20 -1.72 -34.98
C GLN A 6 6.64 -1.71 -35.51
N ASN A 7 7.43 -2.62 -34.91
CA ASN A 7 8.59 -3.36 -35.45
C ASN A 7 9.88 -2.61 -35.88
N GLN A 8 11.02 -3.02 -35.30
CA GLN A 8 12.09 -3.82 -35.95
C GLN A 8 13.28 -4.03 -35.00
N ARG A 9 13.56 -5.29 -34.61
CA ARG A 9 14.63 -6.20 -35.10
C ARG A 9 16.05 -5.91 -34.55
N GLY A 10 16.63 -6.97 -33.96
CA GLY A 10 18.03 -7.04 -33.57
C GLY A 10 18.42 -8.46 -33.14
N THR A 11 18.14 -9.46 -33.98
CA THR A 11 18.70 -10.82 -33.88
C THR A 11 20.21 -10.75 -34.04
N ARG A 12 20.94 -11.08 -32.97
CA ARG A 12 22.41 -11.20 -32.98
C ARG A 12 22.79 -12.64 -33.31
N GLU A 13 22.81 -12.95 -34.60
CA GLU A 13 23.67 -14.01 -35.12
C GLU A 13 25.11 -13.50 -35.10
N GLN A 14 26.01 -14.21 -34.42
CA GLN A 14 27.45 -14.11 -34.67
C GLN A 14 27.92 -15.43 -35.25
N LEU A 15 28.12 -15.39 -36.56
CA LEU A 15 28.97 -16.27 -37.32
C LEU A 15 30.41 -16.13 -36.79
N ASN A 16 31.04 -17.25 -36.45
CA ASN A 16 32.48 -17.32 -36.37
C ASN A 16 32.93 -18.52 -37.22
N ALA A 17 33.48 -18.22 -38.40
CA ALA A 17 34.08 -19.18 -39.30
C ALA A 17 35.55 -18.80 -39.51
N GLY A 18 36.43 -19.78 -39.30
CA GLY A 18 37.74 -19.83 -39.96
C GLY A 18 38.95 -19.84 -39.03
N ARG A 19 39.45 -21.03 -38.69
CA ARG A 19 40.64 -21.62 -39.35
C ARG A 19 41.05 -22.96 -38.71
N ASN A 20 40.79 -24.03 -39.48
CA ASN A 20 41.64 -25.19 -39.80
C ASN A 20 42.84 -25.52 -38.89
N ALA A 21 42.83 -26.73 -38.30
CA ALA A 21 43.60 -27.93 -38.72
C ALA A 21 44.82 -28.09 -37.80
N SER A 22 45.17 -29.23 -37.20
CA SER A 22 45.14 -30.65 -37.58
C SER A 22 45.26 -31.49 -36.28
N TYR A 23 44.53 -32.60 -36.07
CA TYR A 23 44.94 -33.99 -36.33
C TYR A 23 46.41 -34.28 -35.88
N LEU A 24 46.78 -35.24 -35.03
CA LEU A 24 46.34 -36.63 -34.88
C LEU A 24 46.93 -37.23 -33.57
N SER A 25 46.15 -38.12 -32.95
CA SER A 25 46.62 -39.30 -32.23
C SER A 25 47.39 -40.25 -33.17
N ASP A 26 48.47 -40.89 -32.72
CA ASP A 26 48.46 -42.34 -32.51
C ASP A 26 49.82 -42.94 -32.10
N SER A 27 49.69 -44.15 -31.59
CA SER A 27 50.64 -45.07 -31.00
C SER A 27 51.76 -45.60 -31.91
N ALA A 28 52.86 -45.98 -31.23
CA ALA A 28 53.64 -47.21 -31.37
C ALA A 28 54.52 -47.51 -32.61
N ALA A 29 55.64 -48.15 -32.24
CA ALA A 29 56.48 -49.11 -32.97
C ALA A 29 57.59 -48.57 -33.89
N GLY A 30 58.80 -49.12 -33.67
CA GLY A 30 59.68 -49.48 -34.79
C GLY A 30 61.11 -48.93 -34.79
N ALA A 31 61.99 -49.68 -34.12
CA ALA A 31 63.26 -50.18 -34.65
C ALA A 31 64.49 -49.26 -34.88
N SER A 32 65.59 -49.75 -34.26
CA SER A 32 66.95 -49.92 -34.82
C SER A 32 67.89 -48.71 -34.99
N GLY A 33 68.97 -48.74 -34.20
CA GLY A 33 70.31 -48.89 -34.76
C GLY A 33 71.28 -47.72 -34.58
N ALA A 34 72.16 -47.80 -33.57
CA ALA A 34 73.56 -47.36 -33.69
C ALA A 34 74.41 -48.04 -32.59
N GLN A 35 75.48 -48.69 -33.02
CA GLN A 35 76.46 -49.50 -32.27
C GLN A 35 77.48 -48.57 -31.55
N THR A 36 77.68 -48.72 -30.22
CA THR A 36 78.88 -49.24 -29.49
C THR A 36 80.22 -48.48 -29.69
N PRO A 37 81.30 -48.72 -28.90
CA PRO A 37 81.46 -49.21 -27.52
C PRO A 37 82.45 -48.34 -26.70
N VAL A 38 82.50 -48.50 -25.36
CA VAL A 38 83.80 -48.57 -24.65
C VAL A 38 83.67 -49.37 -23.36
N ASP A 39 84.66 -50.24 -23.23
CA ASP A 39 84.92 -51.28 -22.24
C ASP A 39 85.59 -50.69 -20.98
N ARG A 40 85.16 -51.16 -19.80
CA ARG A 40 86.01 -51.33 -18.62
C ARG A 40 85.30 -52.21 -17.59
N GLY A 41 85.66 -53.49 -17.57
CA GLY A 41 85.55 -54.28 -16.36
C GLY A 41 86.46 -53.71 -15.26
N ASP A 42 86.01 -53.74 -14.01
CA ASP A 42 86.57 -54.63 -12.98
C ASP A 42 85.72 -54.53 -11.68
N PRO A 43 85.98 -55.31 -10.61
CA PRO A 43 84.98 -56.22 -10.06
C PRO A 43 84.61 -55.86 -8.60
N GLN A 44 83.82 -56.74 -7.97
CA GLN A 44 83.62 -56.82 -6.52
C GLN A 44 82.85 -55.65 -5.86
N THR A 45 81.53 -55.82 -5.77
CA THR A 45 80.90 -55.65 -4.46
C THR A 45 80.59 -57.05 -3.95
N ALA A 46 81.58 -57.62 -3.26
CA ALA A 46 81.37 -58.81 -2.46
C ALA A 46 80.29 -58.48 -1.43
N ASN A 47 79.06 -58.96 -1.65
CA ASN A 47 78.15 -59.18 -0.53
C ASN A 47 78.86 -60.17 0.39
N PRO A 48 79.05 -59.88 1.69
CA PRO A 48 79.46 -60.94 2.60
C PRO A 48 78.39 -62.03 2.55
N PRO A 49 78.76 -63.32 2.49
CA PRO A 49 77.77 -64.37 2.57
C PRO A 49 77.05 -64.22 3.91
N PRO A 50 75.72 -64.12 3.94
CA PRO A 50 75.01 -64.14 5.21
C PRO A 50 75.25 -65.51 5.83
N ALA A 51 75.84 -65.50 7.02
CA ALA A 51 75.97 -66.68 7.85
C ALA A 51 74.60 -67.41 7.92
N ASP A 52 74.63 -68.72 7.65
CA ASP A 52 73.55 -69.70 7.86
C ASP A 52 72.26 -69.58 7.04
N ARG A 53 72.35 -69.31 5.74
CA ARG A 53 71.24 -69.56 4.79
C ARG A 53 71.31 -70.94 4.15
N GLN A 54 71.13 -71.98 4.95
CA GLN A 54 70.95 -73.32 4.41
C GLN A 54 69.50 -73.48 3.91
N PRO A 55 69.27 -73.76 2.61
CA PRO A 55 67.93 -74.03 2.10
C PRO A 55 67.34 -75.26 2.80
N ARG A 56 66.16 -75.13 3.41
CA ARG A 56 65.45 -76.27 4.02
C ARG A 56 64.60 -76.94 2.94
N TYR A 57 64.85 -78.23 2.70
CA TYR A 57 64.11 -79.03 1.74
C TYR A 57 62.99 -79.81 2.43
N SER A 58 61.75 -79.62 1.97
CA SER A 58 60.56 -80.28 2.51
C SER A 58 59.78 -80.96 1.38
N GLY A 59 60.20 -82.20 1.05
CA GLY A 59 59.46 -83.20 0.26
C GLY A 59 59.10 -82.89 -1.21
N GLY A 60 59.17 -81.63 -1.64
CA GLY A 60 58.82 -81.18 -2.99
C GLY A 60 59.06 -79.70 -3.27
N TYR A 61 59.49 -78.91 -2.29
CA TYR A 61 59.89 -77.51 -2.47
C TYR A 61 61.05 -77.14 -1.53
N THR A 62 61.77 -76.08 -1.92
CA THR A 62 62.90 -75.52 -1.17
C THR A 62 62.47 -74.23 -0.47
N VAL A 63 62.57 -74.19 0.85
CA VAL A 63 62.29 -73.00 1.66
C VAL A 63 63.61 -72.26 1.91
N ILE A 64 63.71 -71.05 1.36
CA ILE A 64 64.83 -70.14 1.60
C ILE A 64 64.37 -69.09 2.62
N PRO A 65 64.98 -69.03 3.82
CA PRO A 65 64.62 -68.04 4.82
C PRO A 65 64.85 -66.60 4.33
N PRO A 66 63.96 -65.64 4.67
CA PRO A 66 64.12 -64.24 4.30
C PRO A 66 65.47 -63.67 4.69
N ASN A 67 65.99 -62.76 3.86
CA ASN A 67 67.23 -62.07 4.16
C ASN A 67 66.99 -60.97 5.19
N GLU A 68 67.23 -61.24 6.47
CA GLU A 68 67.02 -60.23 7.52
C GLU A 68 67.86 -58.97 7.33
N SER A 69 69.10 -59.05 6.82
CA SER A 69 69.92 -57.85 6.50
C SER A 69 69.26 -57.00 5.41
N ARG A 70 68.98 -57.62 4.25
CA ARG A 70 68.32 -56.92 3.13
C ARG A 70 66.93 -56.42 3.51
N ARG A 71 66.20 -57.15 4.35
CA ARG A 71 64.89 -56.75 4.87
C ARG A 71 65.01 -55.54 5.78
N ASN A 72 66.01 -55.50 6.64
CA ASN A 72 66.28 -54.36 7.52
C ASN A 72 66.76 -53.15 6.72
N GLU A 73 67.60 -53.33 5.69
CA GLU A 73 67.97 -52.27 4.75
C GLU A 73 66.76 -51.70 4.03
N ILE A 74 65.88 -52.54 3.50
CA ILE A 74 64.64 -52.10 2.84
C ILE A 74 63.75 -51.32 3.81
N LYS A 75 63.60 -51.79 5.06
CA LYS A 75 62.83 -51.09 6.09
C LYS A 75 63.44 -49.73 6.42
N MET A 76 64.76 -49.66 6.58
CA MET A 76 65.48 -48.42 6.87
C MET A 76 65.34 -47.42 5.74
N THR A 77 65.47 -47.86 4.48
CA THR A 77 65.29 -47.00 3.31
C THR A 77 63.83 -46.53 3.21
N ALA A 78 62.85 -47.42 3.41
CA ALA A 78 61.44 -47.04 3.40
C ALA A 78 61.09 -46.00 4.47
N GLN A 79 61.63 -46.12 5.68
CA GLN A 79 61.45 -45.13 6.75
C GLN A 79 62.07 -43.78 6.38
N LYS A 80 63.29 -43.78 5.84
CA LYS A 80 63.95 -42.56 5.37
C LYS A 80 63.14 -41.88 4.26
N ASP A 81 62.64 -42.64 3.30
CA ASP A 81 61.85 -42.10 2.18
C ASP A 81 60.51 -41.52 2.67
N GLU A 82 59.88 -42.16 3.67
CA GLU A 82 58.66 -41.65 4.32
C GLU A 82 58.92 -40.32 5.03
N GLU A 83 60.00 -40.21 5.79
CA GLU A 83 60.39 -38.94 6.42
C GLU A 83 60.66 -37.84 5.39
N VAL A 84 61.31 -38.18 4.26
CA VAL A 84 61.53 -37.22 3.16
C VAL A 84 60.21 -36.75 2.57
N LEU A 85 59.25 -37.65 2.35
CA LEU A 85 57.92 -37.30 1.84
C LEU A 85 57.14 -36.44 2.84
N GLN A 86 57.21 -36.75 4.12
CA GLN A 86 56.56 -35.96 5.18
C GLN A 86 57.15 -34.54 5.22
N ARG A 87 58.48 -34.41 5.21
CA ARG A 87 59.13 -33.09 5.13
C ARG A 87 58.75 -32.34 3.86
N TRP A 88 58.66 -33.02 2.72
CA TRP A 88 58.19 -32.39 1.48
C TRP A 88 56.75 -31.91 1.60
N ARG A 89 55.86 -32.73 2.18
CA ARG A 89 54.46 -32.34 2.41
C ARG A 89 54.35 -31.15 3.35
N GLU A 90 55.14 -31.11 4.42
CA GLU A 90 55.17 -30.00 5.36
C GLU A 90 55.73 -28.73 4.73
N THR A 91 56.81 -28.86 3.96
CA THR A 91 57.44 -27.74 3.23
C THR A 91 56.51 -27.18 2.15
N ASN A 92 55.76 -28.05 1.47
CA ASN A 92 54.80 -27.68 0.43
C ASN A 92 53.36 -27.56 0.96
N ARG A 93 53.17 -27.58 2.27
CA ARG A 93 51.84 -27.48 2.87
C ARG A 93 51.35 -26.05 2.65
N VAL A 94 50.47 -25.86 1.68
CA VAL A 94 49.77 -24.59 1.51
C VAL A 94 48.91 -24.39 2.75
N GLN A 95 49.36 -23.50 3.65
CA GLN A 95 48.55 -23.09 4.79
C GLN A 95 47.26 -22.52 4.24
N SER A 96 46.10 -22.99 4.71
CA SER A 96 44.83 -22.44 4.26
C SER A 96 44.81 -20.95 4.57
N VAL A 97 44.89 -20.14 3.52
CA VAL A 97 44.97 -18.71 3.63
C VAL A 97 43.55 -18.19 3.89
N ALA A 98 43.20 -18.01 5.16
CA ALA A 98 41.95 -17.36 5.57
C ALA A 98 42.05 -15.83 5.40
N ILE A 99 42.41 -15.37 4.19
CA ILE A 99 42.42 -13.95 3.87
C ILE A 99 41.09 -13.65 3.18
N ASN A 100 40.40 -12.62 3.68
CA ASN A 100 39.19 -12.13 3.03
C ASN A 100 39.55 -11.67 1.60
N PRO A 101 38.88 -12.18 0.56
CA PRO A 101 39.19 -11.79 -0.80
C PRO A 101 38.93 -10.30 -0.99
N GLU A 102 40.01 -9.55 -1.22
CA GLU A 102 39.97 -8.09 -1.38
C GLU A 102 39.21 -7.68 -2.65
N LYS A 103 39.21 -8.55 -3.67
CA LYS A 103 38.58 -8.34 -4.97
C LYS A 103 37.50 -9.37 -5.19
N LEU A 104 36.33 -8.91 -5.62
CA LEU A 104 35.19 -9.77 -5.91
C LEU A 104 35.09 -9.90 -7.43
N GLY A 105 35.65 -10.97 -8.00
CA GLY A 105 35.53 -11.34 -9.41
C GLY A 105 35.76 -10.20 -10.40
N GLY A 106 37.01 -9.94 -10.81
CA GLY A 106 37.37 -8.87 -11.74
C GLY A 106 38.21 -7.77 -11.08
N HIS A 107 38.26 -6.58 -11.69
CA HIS A 107 39.06 -5.45 -11.20
C HIS A 107 38.44 -4.68 -10.03
N VAL A 108 37.20 -5.00 -9.65
CA VAL A 108 36.44 -4.27 -8.63
C VAL A 108 36.78 -4.79 -7.24
N THR A 109 37.17 -3.89 -6.36
CA THR A 109 37.40 -4.18 -4.94
C THR A 109 36.08 -4.48 -4.25
N GLN A 110 36.07 -5.43 -3.30
CA GLN A 110 34.88 -5.81 -2.53
C GLN A 110 34.19 -4.58 -1.89
N PHE A 111 34.99 -3.62 -1.43
CA PHE A 111 34.51 -2.35 -0.88
C PHE A 111 33.70 -1.54 -1.91
N GLU A 112 34.23 -1.36 -3.11
CA GLU A 112 33.53 -0.62 -4.18
C GLU A 112 32.22 -1.33 -4.58
N ALA A 113 32.24 -2.66 -4.65
CA ALA A 113 31.04 -3.43 -4.95
C ALA A 113 29.95 -3.23 -3.88
N ARG A 114 30.32 -3.23 -2.60
CA ARG A 114 29.38 -2.96 -1.49
C ARG A 114 28.88 -1.53 -1.51
N GLU A 115 29.77 -0.56 -1.69
CA GLU A 115 29.45 0.86 -1.86
C GLU A 115 28.43 1.10 -2.98
N ARG A 116 28.63 0.45 -4.13
CA ARG A 116 27.67 0.51 -5.26
C ARG A 116 26.33 -0.10 -4.88
N GLN A 117 26.32 -1.29 -4.28
CA GLN A 117 25.07 -1.91 -3.82
C GLN A 117 24.30 -1.01 -2.84
N PHE A 118 25.00 -0.39 -1.88
CA PHE A 118 24.37 0.55 -0.93
C PHE A 118 23.81 1.78 -1.65
N ARG A 119 24.56 2.36 -2.60
CA ARG A 119 24.08 3.48 -3.41
C ARG A 119 22.87 3.10 -4.24
N ASP A 120 22.91 1.98 -4.95
CA ASP A 120 21.84 1.50 -5.80
C ASP A 120 20.56 1.21 -5.00
N LEU A 121 20.69 0.60 -3.82
CA LEU A 121 19.58 0.39 -2.90
C LEU A 121 18.95 1.71 -2.44
N LYS A 122 19.77 2.71 -2.09
CA LYS A 122 19.27 4.04 -1.69
C LYS A 122 18.57 4.75 -2.85
N CYS A 123 19.20 4.80 -4.01
CA CYS A 123 18.64 5.42 -5.22
C CYS A 123 17.34 4.72 -5.65
N SER A 124 17.30 3.39 -5.66
CA SER A 124 16.10 2.62 -6.01
C SER A 124 14.93 2.89 -5.06
N LYS A 125 15.19 2.99 -3.76
CA LYS A 125 14.17 3.35 -2.76
C LYS A 125 13.60 4.74 -3.03
N ILE A 126 14.46 5.73 -3.30
CA ILE A 126 14.04 7.11 -3.58
C ILE A 126 13.24 7.16 -4.89
N GLN A 127 13.71 6.50 -5.94
CA GLN A 127 13.03 6.47 -7.24
C GLN A 127 11.64 5.82 -7.14
N LYS A 128 11.50 4.75 -6.35
CA LYS A 128 10.20 4.11 -6.12
C LYS A 128 9.23 5.05 -5.40
N LYS A 129 9.71 5.83 -4.42
CA LYS A 129 8.89 6.83 -3.73
C LYS A 129 8.40 7.92 -4.69
N LEU A 130 9.31 8.49 -5.49
CA LEU A 130 8.97 9.51 -6.50
C LEU A 130 7.93 9.00 -7.49
N LYS A 131 8.11 7.79 -8.04
CA LYS A 131 7.14 7.18 -8.96
C LYS A 131 5.77 6.98 -8.30
N LYS A 132 5.73 6.57 -7.03
CA LYS A 132 4.46 6.42 -6.29
C LYS A 132 3.77 7.76 -6.11
N GLU A 133 4.51 8.77 -5.68
CA GLU A 133 3.98 10.11 -5.45
C GLU A 133 3.45 10.75 -6.74
N GLU A 134 4.15 10.58 -7.85
CA GLU A 134 3.71 11.05 -9.18
C GLU A 134 2.40 10.38 -9.61
N MET A 135 2.29 9.05 -9.43
CA MET A 135 1.06 8.31 -9.72
C MET A 135 -0.10 8.77 -8.82
N ASP A 136 0.15 8.94 -7.52
CA ASP A 136 -0.85 9.39 -6.56
C ASP A 136 -1.29 10.83 -6.84
N LYS A 137 -0.36 11.72 -7.23
CA LYS A 137 -0.67 13.09 -7.62
C LYS A 137 -1.52 13.12 -8.89
N ARG A 138 -1.18 12.34 -9.90
CA ARG A 138 -1.97 12.25 -11.13
C ARG A 138 -3.38 11.72 -10.87
N ARG A 139 -3.52 10.68 -10.03
CA ARG A 139 -4.83 10.15 -9.62
C ARG A 139 -5.70 11.23 -8.95
N ARG A 140 -5.13 11.99 -8.00
CA ARG A 140 -5.86 13.10 -7.35
C ARG A 140 -6.30 14.18 -8.33
N GLN A 141 -5.44 14.51 -9.30
CA GLN A 141 -5.78 15.50 -10.34
C GLN A 141 -6.93 15.02 -11.22
N GLU A 142 -6.93 13.75 -11.64
CA GLU A 142 -8.02 13.15 -12.42
C GLU A 142 -9.34 13.15 -11.63
N GLU A 143 -9.31 12.78 -10.35
CA GLU A 143 -10.47 12.83 -9.45
C GLU A 143 -11.00 14.26 -9.25
N GLU A 144 -10.12 15.26 -9.07
CA GLU A 144 -10.49 16.66 -8.95
C GLU A 144 -11.10 17.21 -10.25
N GLU A 145 -10.54 16.87 -11.41
CA GLU A 145 -11.08 17.25 -12.71
C GLU A 145 -12.46 16.64 -12.94
N GLU A 146 -12.66 15.37 -12.62
CA GLU A 146 -13.98 14.72 -12.70
C GLU A 146 -14.98 15.41 -11.78
N LEU A 147 -14.59 15.69 -10.54
CA LEU A 147 -15.44 16.41 -9.58
C LEU A 147 -15.83 17.80 -10.11
N GLN A 148 -14.88 18.53 -10.69
CA GLN A 148 -15.14 19.83 -11.30
C GLN A 148 -16.10 19.71 -12.49
N ARG A 149 -15.97 18.68 -13.34
CA ARG A 149 -16.89 18.42 -14.45
C ARG A 149 -18.30 18.14 -13.95
N MET A 150 -18.45 17.27 -12.95
CA MET A 150 -19.75 16.97 -12.35
C MET A 150 -20.39 18.21 -11.73
N LYS A 151 -19.60 19.05 -11.06
CA LYS A 151 -20.07 20.31 -10.46
C LYS A 151 -20.49 21.33 -11.54
N ALA A 152 -19.76 21.41 -12.64
CA ALA A 152 -20.11 22.26 -13.78
C ALA A 152 -21.40 21.79 -14.45
N GLU A 153 -21.56 20.48 -14.65
CA GLU A 153 -22.78 19.91 -15.21
C GLU A 153 -24.00 20.17 -14.31
N GLN A 154 -23.85 20.06 -12.99
CA GLN A 154 -24.92 20.42 -12.06
C GLN A 154 -25.29 21.91 -12.12
N ARG A 155 -24.29 22.80 -12.23
CA ARG A 155 -24.53 24.23 -12.41
C ARG A 155 -25.27 24.53 -13.71
N GLU A 156 -24.86 23.91 -14.82
CA GLU A 156 -25.53 24.08 -16.12
C GLU A 156 -26.98 23.58 -16.06
N LYS A 157 -27.23 22.43 -15.41
CA LYS A 157 -28.60 21.91 -15.20
C LYS A 157 -29.44 22.86 -14.36
N ALA A 158 -28.87 23.45 -13.31
CA ALA A 158 -29.54 24.43 -12.47
C ALA A 158 -29.88 25.71 -13.25
N GLU A 159 -28.94 26.25 -14.01
CA GLU A 159 -29.14 27.43 -14.86
C GLU A 159 -30.22 27.18 -15.92
N ARG A 160 -30.17 26.03 -16.61
CA ARG A 160 -31.18 25.64 -17.60
C ARG A 160 -32.58 25.56 -16.97
N LEU A 161 -32.68 25.02 -15.76
CA LEU A 161 -33.94 24.93 -15.03
C LEU A 161 -34.46 26.31 -14.61
N GLU A 162 -33.58 27.18 -14.12
CA GLU A 162 -33.92 28.55 -13.74
C GLU A 162 -34.39 29.38 -14.94
N GLU A 163 -33.72 29.25 -16.09
CA GLU A 163 -34.12 29.94 -17.31
C GLU A 163 -35.51 29.49 -17.77
N ARG A 164 -35.80 28.19 -17.70
CA ARG A 164 -37.14 27.66 -17.99
C ARG A 164 -38.19 28.23 -17.04
N ARG A 165 -37.90 28.23 -15.73
CA ARG A 165 -38.80 28.81 -14.71
C ARG A 165 -39.05 30.30 -14.98
N ARG A 166 -38.01 31.05 -15.37
CA ARG A 166 -38.12 32.47 -15.70
C ARG A 166 -39.03 32.71 -16.90
N ARG A 167 -38.91 31.90 -17.96
CA ARG A 167 -39.81 31.96 -19.13
C ARG A 167 -41.26 31.65 -18.75
N ASP A 168 -41.49 30.62 -17.95
CA ASP A 168 -42.84 30.25 -17.49
C ASP A 168 -43.45 31.35 -16.61
N GLU A 169 -42.66 31.96 -15.72
CA GLU A 169 -43.10 33.09 -14.90
C GLU A 169 -43.45 34.32 -15.75
N GLN A 170 -42.64 34.63 -16.76
CA GLN A 170 -42.93 35.72 -17.71
C GLN A 170 -44.26 35.48 -18.43
N ARG A 171 -44.50 34.27 -18.94
CA ARG A 171 -45.78 33.91 -19.59
C ARG A 171 -46.96 34.05 -18.64
N ARG A 172 -46.83 33.57 -17.39
CA ARG A 172 -47.88 33.72 -16.37
C ARG A 172 -48.15 35.19 -16.03
N SER A 173 -47.10 35.99 -15.88
CA SER A 173 -47.19 37.42 -15.60
C SER A 173 -47.88 38.18 -16.75
N GLU A 174 -47.53 37.87 -17.99
CA GLU A 174 -48.15 38.47 -19.17
C GLU A 174 -49.63 38.11 -19.30
N GLN A 175 -49.99 36.84 -19.06
CA GLN A 175 -51.39 36.39 -19.05
C GLN A 175 -52.18 37.13 -17.96
N LEU A 176 -51.65 37.18 -16.75
CA LEU A 176 -52.29 37.89 -15.65
C LEU A 176 -52.46 39.39 -15.96
N ARG A 177 -51.46 39.99 -16.60
CA ARG A 177 -51.53 41.39 -17.05
C ARG A 177 -52.65 41.59 -18.08
N GLN A 178 -52.75 40.70 -19.08
CA GLN A 178 -53.82 40.76 -20.09
C GLN A 178 -55.20 40.58 -19.45
N ASP A 179 -55.36 39.60 -18.56
CA ASP A 179 -56.61 39.37 -17.84
C ASP A 179 -57.00 40.58 -16.97
N HIS A 180 -56.02 41.21 -16.31
CA HIS A 180 -56.24 42.42 -15.54
C HIS A 180 -56.72 43.59 -16.41
N LEU A 181 -56.11 43.78 -17.59
CA LEU A 181 -56.55 44.78 -18.55
C LEU A 181 -57.98 44.51 -19.02
N ARG A 182 -58.28 43.28 -19.44
CA ARG A 182 -59.63 42.88 -19.88
C ARG A 182 -60.68 43.10 -18.79
N LYS A 183 -60.39 42.73 -17.54
CA LYS A 183 -61.29 42.95 -16.40
C LYS A 183 -61.53 44.44 -16.15
N THR A 184 -60.47 45.25 -16.21
CA THR A 184 -60.57 46.71 -16.05
C THR A 184 -61.39 47.34 -17.18
N GLU A 185 -61.18 46.94 -18.42
CA GLU A 185 -61.97 47.38 -19.58
C GLU A 185 -63.44 47.00 -19.44
N ASN A 186 -63.73 45.74 -19.08
CA ASN A 186 -65.10 45.28 -18.86
C ASN A 186 -65.78 46.08 -17.74
N PHE A 187 -65.08 46.36 -16.65
CA PHE A 187 -65.60 47.19 -15.56
C PHE A 187 -65.89 48.63 -16.01
N LEU A 188 -65.00 49.24 -16.80
CA LEU A 188 -65.22 50.58 -17.37
C LEU A 188 -66.41 50.59 -18.34
N GLN A 189 -66.54 49.55 -19.18
CA GLN A 189 -67.67 49.40 -20.09
C GLN A 189 -68.99 49.23 -19.32
N GLU A 190 -69.00 48.47 -18.24
CA GLU A 190 -70.17 48.32 -17.37
C GLU A 190 -70.55 49.65 -16.71
N LEU A 191 -69.55 50.40 -16.20
CA LEU A 191 -69.78 51.72 -15.62
C LEU A 191 -70.36 52.71 -16.64
N GLN A 192 -69.82 52.72 -17.86
CA GLN A 192 -70.33 53.53 -18.97
C GLN A 192 -71.74 53.10 -19.40
N SER A 193 -71.99 51.80 -19.51
CA SER A 193 -73.32 51.27 -19.87
C SER A 193 -74.37 51.53 -18.78
N ARG A 194 -73.92 51.67 -17.53
CA ARG A 194 -74.74 52.03 -16.37
C ARG A 194 -74.87 53.53 -16.18
N THR A 195 -74.18 54.37 -16.99
CA THR A 195 -74.52 55.78 -17.07
C THR A 195 -75.86 55.90 -17.82
N PRO A 196 -76.93 56.40 -17.17
CA PRO A 196 -78.15 56.67 -17.90
C PRO A 196 -77.83 57.81 -18.88
N ARG A 197 -78.14 57.58 -20.16
CA ARG A 197 -78.38 58.64 -21.15
C ARG A 197 -79.10 59.80 -20.45
N PRO A 198 -78.72 61.08 -20.66
CA PRO A 198 -79.30 62.19 -19.91
C PRO A 198 -80.80 62.29 -20.20
N GLN A 199 -81.60 61.68 -19.34
CA GLN A 199 -83.00 61.98 -19.14
C GLN A 199 -83.07 62.68 -17.79
N THR A 200 -83.12 64.01 -17.89
CA THR A 200 -83.84 64.93 -17.02
C THR A 200 -84.22 64.40 -15.63
N SER A 201 -83.53 64.94 -14.64
CA SER A 201 -84.06 65.38 -13.34
C SER A 201 -85.29 64.66 -12.78
N THR A 202 -85.11 63.90 -11.70
CA THR A 202 -85.87 64.11 -10.46
C THR A 202 -85.10 63.54 -9.26
N SER A 203 -84.74 64.44 -8.36
CA SER A 203 -84.34 64.22 -6.98
C SER A 203 -85.36 63.40 -6.17
N ALA A 204 -84.90 62.46 -5.34
CA ALA A 204 -85.50 62.17 -4.03
C ALA A 204 -84.62 61.24 -3.18
N THR A 205 -84.31 61.71 -1.98
CA THR A 205 -83.81 61.02 -0.79
C THR A 205 -84.56 59.70 -0.52
N HIS A 206 -83.87 58.67 -0.02
CA HIS A 206 -84.22 57.90 1.19
C HIS A 206 -83.31 56.66 1.30
N THR A 207 -82.47 56.66 2.33
CA THR A 207 -81.93 55.45 2.94
C THR A 207 -83.08 54.60 3.50
N PRO A 208 -83.00 53.26 3.37
CA PRO A 208 -83.12 52.46 4.57
C PRO A 208 -82.06 51.36 4.64
N LEU A 209 -81.44 51.28 5.82
CA LEU A 209 -80.71 50.15 6.36
C LEU A 209 -81.57 48.88 6.29
N ARG A 210 -81.12 47.86 5.55
CA ARG A 210 -81.40 46.46 5.86
C ARG A 210 -80.14 45.61 5.64
N ASP A 211 -79.68 45.09 6.76
CA ASP A 211 -78.75 43.98 6.93
C ASP A 211 -79.29 42.71 6.24
N LEU A 212 -78.37 41.85 5.82
CA LEU A 212 -78.45 40.41 5.52
C LEU A 212 -77.66 40.01 4.25
N GLY A 213 -76.45 39.49 4.48
CA GLY A 213 -75.98 38.24 3.86
C GLY A 213 -75.16 38.33 2.57
N ASP A 214 -73.90 37.90 2.67
CA ASP A 214 -72.99 37.49 1.59
C ASP A 214 -72.42 38.57 0.64
N ALA A 215 -71.50 39.37 1.19
CA ALA A 215 -70.41 39.92 0.40
C ALA A 215 -69.39 38.80 0.06
N PRO A 216 -68.95 38.63 -1.20
CA PRO A 216 -67.88 37.69 -1.52
C PRO A 216 -66.63 38.12 -0.77
N LYS A 217 -66.12 37.23 0.10
CA LYS A 217 -64.93 37.42 0.93
C LYS A 217 -63.85 38.12 0.09
N SER A 218 -63.55 39.37 0.43
CA SER A 218 -62.53 40.20 -0.22
C SER A 218 -61.28 39.36 -0.46
N THR A 219 -60.73 39.35 -1.68
CA THR A 219 -59.50 38.61 -2.05
C THR A 219 -58.37 38.83 -1.05
N ARG A 220 -58.31 40.02 -0.46
CA ARG A 220 -57.40 40.40 0.64
C ARG A 220 -57.57 39.55 1.90
N ASN A 221 -58.80 39.19 2.28
CA ASN A 221 -59.05 38.28 3.40
C ASN A 221 -58.64 36.84 3.07
N VAL A 222 -58.85 36.39 1.83
CA VAL A 222 -58.42 35.05 1.39
C VAL A 222 -56.89 34.93 1.38
N GLU A 223 -56.18 35.96 0.92
CA GLU A 223 -54.72 36.01 0.97
C GLU A 223 -54.16 36.07 2.39
N LEU A 224 -54.81 36.83 3.29
CA LEU A 224 -54.44 36.87 4.70
C LEU A 224 -54.70 35.53 5.40
N GLU A 225 -55.81 34.86 5.09
CA GLU A 225 -56.08 33.50 5.56
C GLU A 225 -55.04 32.51 5.03
N HIS A 226 -54.70 32.54 3.74
CA HIS A 226 -53.64 31.70 3.17
C HIS A 226 -52.29 31.93 3.84
N LYS A 227 -51.90 33.20 4.07
CA LYS A 227 -50.67 33.53 4.81
C LYS A 227 -50.71 33.02 6.24
N ARG A 228 -51.86 33.15 6.94
CA ARG A 228 -52.04 32.65 8.31
C ARG A 228 -51.95 31.13 8.38
N VAL A 229 -52.59 30.42 7.45
CA VAL A 229 -52.58 28.95 7.38
C VAL A 229 -51.18 28.44 7.01
N ASN A 230 -50.50 29.09 6.06
CA ASN A 230 -49.12 28.73 5.73
C ASN A 230 -48.16 28.99 6.89
N ALA A 231 -48.32 30.10 7.61
CA ALA A 231 -47.51 30.37 8.80
C ALA A 231 -47.75 29.34 9.90
N ALA A 232 -49.01 28.98 10.17
CA ALA A 232 -49.35 27.93 11.14
C ALA A 232 -48.84 26.54 10.71
N PHE A 233 -48.81 26.26 9.41
CA PHE A 233 -48.25 25.02 8.88
C PHE A 233 -46.73 24.94 9.04
N LEU A 234 -46.02 26.04 8.78
CA LEU A 234 -44.56 26.14 8.97
C LEU A 234 -44.17 26.04 10.45
N ASP A 235 -44.89 26.72 11.34
CA ASP A 235 -44.71 26.64 12.80
C ASP A 235 -44.90 25.20 13.30
N LYS A 236 -45.88 24.48 12.76
CA LYS A 236 -46.13 23.07 13.10
C LYS A 236 -45.01 22.15 12.61
N LEU A 237 -44.38 22.43 11.46
CA LEU A 237 -43.21 21.69 10.99
C LEU A 237 -41.97 21.97 11.86
N GLU A 238 -41.78 23.21 12.30
CA GLU A 238 -40.67 23.59 13.17
C GLU A 238 -40.85 23.07 14.61
N GLY A 239 -42.08 22.97 15.11
CA GLY A 239 -42.41 22.39 16.41
C GLY A 239 -42.24 20.87 16.47
N GLN A 240 -42.55 20.13 15.39
CA GLN A 240 -42.35 18.68 15.33
C GLN A 240 -40.88 18.25 15.22
N GLY A 241 -39.96 19.17 14.91
CA GLY A 241 -38.53 18.91 14.89
C GLY A 241 -37.85 18.88 16.27
N LYS A 242 -38.55 19.28 17.35
CA LYS A 242 -37.94 19.46 18.69
C LYS A 242 -38.55 18.62 19.81
N GLU A 243 -39.61 17.85 19.57
CA GLU A 243 -40.24 16.97 20.56
C GLU A 243 -39.94 15.48 20.32
N LYS A 244 -38.66 15.10 20.26
CA LYS A 244 -38.21 13.72 20.53
C LYS A 244 -36.87 13.73 21.23
N THR A 245 -36.82 14.32 22.42
CA THR A 245 -35.72 14.04 23.36
C THR A 245 -36.27 14.17 24.79
N LYS A 246 -36.10 13.09 25.57
CA LYS A 246 -36.61 12.78 26.93
C LYS A 246 -38.07 12.34 27.02
N GLU A 247 -38.48 11.36 27.80
CA GLU A 247 -37.86 10.37 28.69
C GLU A 247 -39.05 9.57 29.25
N ARG A 248 -39.03 8.23 29.23
CA ARG A 248 -39.81 7.41 30.18
C ARG A 248 -39.24 6.01 30.27
N VAL A 249 -38.49 5.81 31.35
CA VAL A 249 -38.31 4.54 32.05
C VAL A 249 -39.65 4.13 32.66
N ALA A 250 -40.06 2.88 32.45
CA ALA A 250 -40.85 2.08 33.38
C ALA A 250 -40.79 0.61 32.92
N ASP A 251 -40.29 -0.21 33.84
CA ASP A 251 -40.24 -1.66 33.83
C ASP A 251 -41.62 -2.30 33.63
N ASP A 252 -41.70 -3.50 33.02
CA ASP A 252 -42.26 -4.70 33.67
C ASP A 252 -42.17 -5.94 32.75
N GLU A 253 -42.10 -7.09 33.39
CA GLU A 253 -41.70 -8.44 32.96
C GLU A 253 -42.57 -9.14 31.89
N GLY A 254 -41.99 -10.17 31.23
CA GLY A 254 -42.82 -11.19 30.55
C GLY A 254 -42.15 -12.14 29.54
N ASN A 255 -41.52 -13.21 30.05
CA ASN A 255 -41.65 -14.62 29.58
C ASN A 255 -40.73 -15.21 28.46
N TYR A 256 -39.77 -16.06 28.89
CA TYR A 256 -39.39 -17.45 28.47
C TYR A 256 -39.61 -17.88 26.98
N VAL A 257 -38.74 -18.60 26.23
CA VAL A 257 -37.77 -19.70 26.52
C VAL A 257 -36.89 -20.06 25.29
N ALA A 258 -35.67 -20.56 25.59
CA ALA A 258 -34.91 -21.69 24.99
C ALA A 258 -34.52 -21.69 23.48
N ALA A 259 -33.48 -22.38 23.00
CA ALA A 259 -32.20 -22.86 23.48
C ALA A 259 -31.45 -23.39 22.22
N GLU A 260 -30.14 -23.18 22.16
CA GLU A 260 -29.09 -23.95 21.46
C GLU A 260 -29.16 -24.26 19.93
N ASP A 261 -28.12 -23.80 19.22
CA ASP A 261 -27.05 -24.61 18.58
C ASP A 261 -26.69 -24.24 17.13
N PHE A 262 -25.42 -24.51 16.81
CA PHE A 262 -24.68 -24.47 15.53
C PHE A 262 -23.99 -23.17 15.07
N GLY A 263 -22.66 -23.20 15.18
CA GLY A 263 -21.86 -23.52 13.99
C GLY A 263 -21.15 -22.36 13.28
N GLN A 264 -19.88 -22.20 13.62
CA GLN A 264 -18.73 -21.94 12.73
C GLN A 264 -18.89 -21.04 11.48
N GLN A 265 -18.13 -19.95 11.54
CA GLN A 265 -17.17 -19.47 10.53
C GLN A 265 -17.67 -18.80 9.24
N THR A 266 -17.01 -17.65 9.01
CA THR A 266 -16.69 -16.97 7.76
C THR A 266 -17.71 -16.01 7.15
N GLY A 267 -17.27 -14.75 7.05
CA GLY A 267 -17.57 -13.92 5.89
C GLY A 267 -18.17 -12.55 6.18
N HIS A 268 -17.31 -11.53 6.04
CA HIS A 268 -17.54 -10.39 5.15
C HIS A 268 -18.20 -9.09 5.66
N TYR A 269 -17.37 -8.03 5.55
CA TYR A 269 -17.63 -6.62 5.22
C TYR A 269 -18.34 -5.69 6.22
N SER A 270 -17.63 -4.59 6.55
CA SER A 270 -18.04 -3.16 6.45
C SER A 270 -17.18 -2.37 7.45
N HIS A 271 -16.09 -1.69 7.10
CA HIS A 271 -16.02 -0.40 6.39
C HIS A 271 -17.11 0.61 6.80
N LEU A 272 -16.88 1.33 7.90
CA LEU A 272 -17.35 2.71 8.08
C LEU A 272 -16.29 3.49 8.86
N ASN A 273 -15.60 4.39 8.16
CA ASN A 273 -14.87 5.50 8.78
C ASN A 273 -15.90 6.49 9.35
N PRO A 274 -15.73 7.02 10.57
CA PRO A 274 -16.41 8.24 10.96
C PRO A 274 -15.67 9.45 10.39
N ASP A 275 -16.41 10.28 9.67
CA ASP A 275 -16.06 11.61 9.18
C ASP A 275 -15.97 12.60 10.36
N PRO A 276 -14.88 13.38 10.55
CA PRO A 276 -14.75 14.28 11.68
C PRO A 276 -14.93 15.73 11.26
N GLU A 277 -16.17 16.22 11.22
CA GLU A 277 -16.44 17.66 11.36
C GLU A 277 -17.70 17.89 12.20
N GLN A 278 -17.51 18.09 13.52
CA GLN A 278 -18.08 19.23 14.26
C GLN A 278 -17.74 19.25 15.76
N SER A 279 -16.98 20.29 16.13
CA SER A 279 -17.05 21.08 17.38
C SER A 279 -16.67 20.43 18.72
N SER A 280 -15.56 20.85 19.33
CA SER A 280 -15.54 22.01 20.25
C SER A 280 -14.16 22.19 20.93
N GLY A 281 -13.53 23.34 20.65
CA GLY A 281 -12.71 24.14 21.55
C GLY A 281 -11.66 23.46 22.42
N LEU A 282 -10.39 23.53 22.00
CA LEU A 282 -9.31 24.12 22.78
C LEU A 282 -8.12 24.37 21.86
N THR A 283 -7.69 25.62 21.82
CA THR A 283 -6.47 26.07 21.17
C THR A 283 -5.29 25.34 21.79
N GLY A 284 -4.61 24.52 21.02
CA GLY A 284 -3.39 23.85 21.41
C GLY A 284 -2.90 23.02 20.25
N GLU A 285 -1.79 23.43 19.67
CA GLU A 285 -0.99 22.68 18.70
C GLU A 285 -0.56 21.35 19.34
N ALA A 286 -1.46 20.36 19.39
CA ALA A 286 -1.15 19.02 19.85
C ALA A 286 -0.59 18.25 18.66
N GLU A 287 0.73 18.18 18.65
CA GLU A 287 1.56 17.37 17.77
C GLU A 287 1.01 15.93 17.66
N PRO A 288 0.96 15.32 16.45
CA PRO A 288 0.40 13.97 16.23
C PRO A 288 1.07 12.85 17.05
N ASP A 289 2.18 13.16 17.73
CA ASP A 289 2.90 12.25 18.60
C ASP A 289 2.22 12.05 19.97
N TYR A 290 1.41 13.01 20.46
CA TYR A 290 0.76 12.91 21.78
C TYR A 290 -0.32 11.81 21.81
N ASP A 291 -1.25 11.84 20.85
CA ASP A 291 -2.33 10.84 20.76
C ASP A 291 -1.76 9.44 20.48
N TRP A 292 -0.70 9.36 19.67
CA TRP A 292 0.01 8.11 19.41
C TRP A 292 0.69 7.55 20.67
N ALA A 293 1.38 8.41 21.42
CA ALA A 293 2.04 8.04 22.66
C ALA A 293 1.03 7.56 23.71
N LEU A 294 -0.10 8.25 23.85
CA LEU A 294 -1.19 7.87 24.75
C LEU A 294 -1.77 6.50 24.39
N MET A 295 -2.11 6.29 23.12
CA MET A 295 -2.63 5.00 22.66
C MET A 295 -1.64 3.86 22.86
N LYS A 296 -0.33 4.13 22.72
CA LYS A 296 0.71 3.14 22.97
C LYS A 296 0.85 2.82 24.46
N LEU A 297 0.67 3.80 25.35
CA LEU A 297 0.66 3.59 26.80
C LEU A 297 -0.55 2.79 27.26
N ILE A 298 -1.76 3.09 26.75
CA ILE A 298 -2.99 2.34 27.06
C ILE A 298 -2.84 0.86 26.68
N ASN A 299 -2.24 0.57 25.53
CA ASN A 299 -1.99 -0.80 25.09
C ASN A 299 -0.89 -1.51 25.89
N SER A 300 0.06 -0.77 26.46
CA SER A 300 1.18 -1.32 27.25
C SER A 300 0.79 -1.53 28.71
N PHE A 301 -0.14 -0.74 29.23
CA PHE A 301 -0.64 -0.77 30.61
C PHE A 301 -2.18 -0.81 30.63
N PRO A 302 -2.81 -1.94 30.25
CA PRO A 302 -4.27 -2.05 30.18
C PRO A 302 -4.96 -1.90 31.55
N ASP A 303 -4.21 -2.13 32.64
CA ASP A 303 -4.70 -2.02 34.01
C ASP A 303 -4.61 -0.58 34.57
N CYS A 304 -3.97 0.34 33.84
CA CYS A 304 -3.86 1.74 34.24
C CYS A 304 -5.02 2.56 33.67
N ASN A 305 -5.57 3.47 34.50
CA ASN A 305 -6.67 4.33 34.07
C ASN A 305 -6.19 5.30 32.97
N ARG A 306 -7.02 5.52 31.95
CA ARG A 306 -6.73 6.38 30.80
C ARG A 306 -6.37 7.80 31.22
N ASP A 307 -7.13 8.38 32.14
CA ASP A 307 -6.91 9.75 32.61
C ASP A 307 -5.57 9.89 33.34
N PHE A 308 -5.14 8.83 34.06
CA PHE A 308 -3.85 8.79 34.73
C PHE A 308 -2.68 8.73 33.74
N LEU A 309 -2.84 7.98 32.64
CA LEU A 309 -1.85 7.91 31.57
C LEU A 309 -1.76 9.24 30.81
N GLU A 310 -2.88 9.96 30.63
CA GLU A 310 -2.90 11.31 30.08
C GLU A 310 -2.16 12.29 30.98
N ASP A 311 -2.39 12.26 32.30
CA ASP A 311 -1.70 13.14 33.25
C ASP A 311 -0.18 12.92 33.25
N ILE A 312 0.27 11.66 33.19
CA ILE A 312 1.70 11.34 33.12
C ILE A 312 2.30 11.80 31.80
N LEU A 313 1.60 11.56 30.70
CA LEU A 313 2.07 11.97 29.38
C LEU A 313 2.13 13.49 29.25
N TYR A 314 1.17 14.20 29.83
CA TYR A 314 1.16 15.66 29.95
C TYR A 314 2.35 16.16 30.78
N GLN A 315 2.64 15.52 31.92
CA GLN A 315 3.84 15.82 32.73
C GLN A 315 5.15 15.58 31.96
N CYS A 316 5.17 14.60 31.06
CA CYS A 316 6.31 14.28 30.20
C CYS A 316 6.36 15.10 28.91
N SER A 317 5.57 16.18 28.78
CA SER A 317 5.50 17.02 27.59
C SER A 317 5.16 16.26 26.29
N GLY A 318 4.41 15.15 26.40
CA GLY A 318 4.08 14.28 25.26
C GLY A 318 5.13 13.23 24.91
N ASP A 319 6.25 13.13 25.65
CA ASP A 319 7.30 12.14 25.39
C ASP A 319 6.90 10.75 25.92
N TYR A 320 6.67 9.82 24.97
CA TYR A 320 6.33 8.43 25.25
C TYR A 320 7.40 7.70 26.09
N GLU A 321 8.70 7.87 25.77
CA GLU A 321 9.77 7.08 26.39
C GLU A 321 9.96 7.50 27.86
N GLN A 322 9.82 8.80 28.14
CA GLN A 322 9.87 9.32 29.51
C GLN A 322 8.66 8.86 30.32
N ALA A 323 7.45 8.97 29.77
CA ALA A 323 6.22 8.51 30.42
C ALA A 323 6.25 6.99 30.69
N TYR A 324 6.71 6.21 29.72
CA TYR A 324 6.87 4.76 29.82
C TYR A 324 7.87 4.36 30.92
N THR A 325 9.02 5.06 30.99
CA THR A 325 10.02 4.83 32.03
C THR A 325 9.47 5.15 33.42
N LEU A 326 8.77 6.28 33.58
CA LEU A 326 8.14 6.66 34.84
C LEU A 326 7.10 5.62 35.27
N LEU A 327 6.24 5.17 34.36
CA LEU A 327 5.23 4.15 34.64
C LEU A 327 5.85 2.84 35.12
N ILE A 328 6.92 2.36 34.46
CA ILE A 328 7.65 1.16 34.89
C ILE A 328 8.31 1.34 36.26
N CYS A 329 8.82 2.53 36.57
CA CYS A 329 9.42 2.81 37.88
C CYS A 329 8.38 2.96 38.99
N THR A 330 7.15 3.37 38.68
CA THR A 330 6.07 3.54 39.66
C THR A 330 5.24 2.27 39.91
N LEU A 331 5.24 1.33 38.96
CA LEU A 331 4.46 0.10 39.01
C LEU A 331 5.30 -1.14 39.41
N ASN A 332 6.58 -0.95 39.74
CA ASN A 332 7.47 -1.93 40.38
C ASN A 332 7.65 -1.61 41.87
#